data_AF-J1SHC1-F1
#
_entry.id   AF-J1SHC1-F1
#
_cell.length_a   1.000
_cell.length_b   1.000
_cell.length_c   1.000
_cell.angle_alpha   90.00
_cell.angle_beta   90.00
_cell.angle_gamma   90.00
#
_symmetry.space_group_name_H-M   'P 1'
#
loop_
_entity.id
_entity.type
_entity.pdbx_description
1 polymer ?
#
loop_
_entity_poly.entity_id
_entity_poly.type
_entity_poly.pdbx_seq_one_letter_code
_entity_poly.pdbx_strand_id
1 'polypeptide(L)'
;LVAGKGAKAAADAAAKLSGVSKVLLAESDELANNLAEPLADLIVSLAGSYDTIVAAATSTGKNVMPRVAALLDAAQVSEIIDVVSPDTFKRPIYAGNAIQTVQATDAKKVITVRTASF
;
A
#
# COMPACT_ATOMS: atom_id res chain seq x y z
N LEU A 1 -2.29 2.48 -8.44
CA LEU A 1 -1.22 3.41 -8.85
C LEU A 1 -0.08 2.58 -9.43
N VAL A 2 0.41 2.94 -10.61
CA VAL A 2 1.64 2.40 -11.19
C VAL A 2 2.57 3.59 -11.39
N ALA A 3 3.67 3.60 -10.65
CA ALA A 3 4.61 4.70 -10.57
C ALA A 3 6.01 4.23 -10.95
N GLY A 4 6.72 4.99 -11.78
CA GLY A 4 8.10 4.65 -12.19
C GLY A 4 8.47 5.21 -13.55
N LYS A 5 9.75 5.07 -13.92
CA LYS A 5 10.23 5.41 -15.26
C LYS A 5 9.84 4.33 -16.26
N GLY A 6 9.16 4.70 -17.36
CA GLY A 6 8.72 3.74 -18.39
C GLY A 6 7.67 2.74 -17.89
N ALA A 7 6.83 3.16 -16.94
CA ALA A 7 5.87 2.32 -16.26
C ALA A 7 4.59 2.04 -17.07
N LYS A 8 4.43 2.65 -18.25
CA LYS A 8 3.24 2.48 -19.10
C LYS A 8 2.86 1.02 -19.37
N ALA A 9 3.81 0.18 -19.74
CA ALA A 9 3.52 -1.23 -20.04
C ALA A 9 2.95 -1.98 -18.82
N ALA A 10 3.47 -1.68 -17.62
CA ALA A 10 2.96 -2.24 -16.38
C ALA A 10 1.56 -1.70 -16.03
N ALA A 11 1.28 -0.42 -16.32
CA ALA A 11 -0.05 0.15 -16.15
C ALA A 11 -1.09 -0.47 -17.09
N ASP A 12 -0.72 -0.66 -18.36
CA ASP A 12 -1.59 -1.30 -19.36
C ASP A 12 -1.89 -2.77 -19.00
N ALA A 13 -0.93 -3.47 -18.37
CA ALA A 13 -1.15 -4.81 -17.81
C ALA A 13 -2.05 -4.78 -16.58
N ALA A 14 -1.80 -3.85 -15.64
CA ALA A 14 -2.59 -3.71 -14.42
C ALA A 14 -4.07 -3.38 -14.71
N ALA A 15 -4.34 -2.63 -15.78
CA ALA A 15 -5.69 -2.27 -16.19
C ALA A 15 -6.55 -3.46 -16.65
N LYS A 16 -5.92 -4.61 -16.94
CA LYS A 16 -6.60 -5.84 -17.35
C LYS A 16 -6.91 -6.79 -16.18
N LEU A 17 -6.45 -6.46 -14.96
CA LEU A 17 -6.68 -7.29 -13.80
C LEU A 17 -8.15 -7.21 -13.37
N SER A 18 -8.74 -8.37 -13.07
CA SER A 18 -10.10 -8.43 -12.52
C SER A 18 -10.19 -7.66 -11.20
N GLY A 19 -11.26 -6.88 -11.03
CA GLY A 19 -11.49 -6.06 -9.84
C GLY A 19 -10.80 -4.69 -9.84
N VAL A 20 -9.91 -4.39 -10.79
CA VAL A 20 -9.34 -3.04 -10.94
C VAL A 20 -10.34 -2.12 -11.64
N SER A 21 -10.81 -1.08 -10.93
CA SER A 21 -11.74 -0.09 -11.48
C SER A 21 -11.05 1.03 -12.27
N LYS A 22 -9.84 1.43 -11.84
CA LYS A 22 -9.06 2.49 -12.47
C LYS A 22 -7.56 2.30 -12.20
N VAL A 23 -6.75 2.54 -13.22
CA VAL A 23 -5.29 2.63 -13.08
C VAL A 23 -4.86 4.09 -13.18
N LEU A 24 -4.05 4.53 -12.22
CA LEU A 24 -3.33 5.80 -12.27
C LEU A 24 -1.89 5.49 -12.68
N LEU A 25 -1.42 6.10 -13.77
CA LEU A 25 -0.03 6.03 -14.24
C LEU A 25 0.68 7.32 -13.85
N ALA A 26 1.84 7.19 -13.20
CA ALA A 26 2.74 8.31 -12.89
C ALA A 26 4.15 7.98 -13.37
N GLU A 27 4.63 8.73 -14.37
CA GLU A 27 5.96 8.53 -14.94
C GLU A 27 6.85 9.74 -14.67
N SER A 28 8.04 9.47 -14.12
CA SER A 28 9.08 10.45 -13.88
C SER A 28 10.41 9.74 -13.68
N ASP A 29 11.51 10.40 -14.03
CA ASP A 29 12.86 9.92 -13.74
C ASP A 29 13.12 9.80 -12.23
N GLU A 30 12.51 10.66 -11.41
CA GLU A 30 12.60 10.64 -9.94
C GLU A 30 12.00 9.36 -9.34
N LEU A 31 11.07 8.72 -10.05
CA LEU A 31 10.40 7.50 -9.61
C LEU A 31 11.11 6.22 -10.09
N ALA A 32 12.22 6.34 -10.84
CA ALA A 32 12.89 5.20 -11.48
C ALA A 32 13.30 4.09 -10.49
N ASN A 33 13.67 4.45 -9.27
CA ASN A 33 14.21 3.53 -8.27
C ASN A 33 13.28 3.30 -7.08
N ASN A 34 12.03 3.78 -7.14
CA ASN A 34 11.08 3.72 -6.03
C ASN A 34 11.67 4.21 -4.69
N LEU A 35 12.41 5.33 -4.74
CA LEU A 35 12.90 5.98 -3.52
C LEU A 35 11.72 6.34 -2.62
N ALA A 36 11.91 6.21 -1.31
CA ALA A 36 10.81 6.34 -0.35
C ALA A 36 10.21 7.74 -0.37
N GLU A 37 11.05 8.76 -0.52
CA GLU A 37 10.69 10.18 -0.48
C GLU A 37 9.76 10.55 -1.64
N PRO A 38 10.16 10.48 -2.92
CA PRO A 38 9.31 10.90 -4.03
C PRO A 38 8.06 10.02 -4.20
N LEU A 39 8.18 8.72 -3.90
CA LEU A 39 7.05 7.81 -4.03
C LEU A 39 6.02 8.02 -2.91
N ALA A 40 6.45 8.28 -1.68
CA ALA A 40 5.52 8.61 -0.60
C ALA A 40 4.82 9.95 -0.86
N ASP A 41 5.54 10.98 -1.29
CA ASP A 41 4.97 12.30 -1.59
C ASP A 41 3.91 12.18 -2.70
N LEU A 42 4.18 11.40 -3.74
CA LEU A 42 3.19 11.07 -4.78
C LEU A 42 1.94 10.39 -4.19
N ILE A 43 2.11 9.36 -3.36
CA ILE A 43 0.98 8.64 -2.75
C ILE A 43 0.14 9.59 -1.87
N VAL A 44 0.79 10.42 -1.06
CA VAL A 44 0.13 11.39 -0.17
C VAL A 44 -0.66 12.43 -0.99
N SER A 45 -0.09 12.92 -2.10
CA SER A 45 -0.79 13.87 -2.98
C SER A 45 -2.10 13.33 -3.56
N LEU A 46 -2.24 12.00 -3.66
CA LEU A 46 -3.41 11.31 -4.18
C LEU A 46 -4.36 10.83 -3.07
N ALA A 47 -3.90 10.76 -1.82
CA ALA A 47 -4.58 10.10 -0.70
C ALA A 47 -5.94 10.70 -0.34
N GLY A 48 -6.19 11.97 -0.66
CA GLY A 48 -7.44 12.66 -0.32
C GLY A 48 -8.70 11.92 -0.77
N SER A 49 -8.66 11.30 -1.95
CA SER A 49 -9.80 10.60 -2.56
C SER A 49 -9.96 9.12 -2.12
N TYR A 50 -9.11 8.63 -1.23
CA TYR A 50 -9.09 7.20 -0.85
C TYR A 50 -9.11 7.04 0.67
N ASP A 51 -9.98 6.20 1.21
CA ASP A 51 -10.01 5.92 2.65
C ASP A 51 -8.98 4.86 3.07
N THR A 52 -8.58 3.99 2.14
CA THR A 52 -7.65 2.90 2.38
C THR A 52 -6.56 2.89 1.31
N ILE A 53 -5.30 2.83 1.74
CA ILE A 53 -4.11 2.78 0.89
C ILE A 53 -3.38 1.48 1.22
N VAL A 54 -3.24 0.61 0.22
CA VAL A 54 -2.70 -0.73 0.38
C VAL A 54 -1.53 -0.96 -0.56
N ALA A 55 -0.48 -1.60 -0.08
CA ALA A 55 0.60 -2.13 -0.91
C ALA A 55 0.92 -3.57 -0.55
N ALA A 56 1.50 -4.33 -1.49
CA ALA A 56 2.13 -5.60 -1.15
C ALA A 56 3.30 -5.37 -0.18
N ALA A 57 3.50 -6.28 0.77
CA ALA A 57 4.56 -6.19 1.76
C ALA A 57 5.95 -6.62 1.21
N THR A 58 6.28 -6.12 0.02
CA THR A 58 7.60 -6.24 -0.61
C THR A 58 8.62 -5.31 0.06
N SER A 59 9.89 -5.36 -0.35
CA SER A 59 10.92 -4.41 0.10
C SER A 59 10.48 -2.96 -0.13
N THR A 60 9.97 -2.63 -1.32
CA THR A 60 9.46 -1.30 -1.66
C THR A 60 8.26 -0.90 -0.79
N GLY A 61 7.27 -1.78 -0.64
CA GLY A 61 6.09 -1.49 0.19
C GLY A 61 6.44 -1.24 1.64
N LYS A 62 7.36 -2.04 2.21
CA LYS A 62 7.87 -1.88 3.58
C LYS A 62 8.71 -0.63 3.78
N ASN A 63 9.38 -0.16 2.73
CA ASN A 63 10.17 1.07 2.77
C ASN A 63 9.28 2.33 2.70
N VAL A 64 8.27 2.32 1.83
CA VAL A 64 7.46 3.51 1.50
C VAL A 64 6.26 3.70 2.42
N MET A 65 5.51 2.63 2.72
CA MET A 65 4.21 2.74 3.38
C MET A 65 4.27 3.29 4.82
N PRO A 66 5.29 2.99 5.65
CA PRO A 66 5.43 3.63 6.95
C PRO A 66 5.62 5.15 6.86
N ARG A 67 6.31 5.65 5.81
CA ARG A 67 6.45 7.09 5.56
C ARG A 67 5.13 7.72 5.15
N VAL A 68 4.37 7.06 4.27
CA VAL A 68 3.02 7.51 3.88
C VAL A 68 2.10 7.61 5.10
N ALA A 69 2.11 6.59 5.96
CA ALA A 69 1.33 6.58 7.19
C ALA A 69 1.68 7.76 8.11
N ALA A 70 2.98 8.00 8.34
CA ALA A 70 3.44 9.13 9.15
C ALA A 70 3.02 10.49 8.57
N LEU A 71 3.12 10.69 7.26
CA LEU A 71 2.71 11.93 6.59
C LEU A 71 1.19 12.18 6.61
N LEU A 72 0.40 11.11 6.75
CA LEU A 72 -1.06 11.18 6.85
C LEU A 72 -1.56 11.18 8.30
N ASP A 73 -0.67 11.21 9.29
CA ASP A 73 -0.99 11.10 10.72
C ASP A 73 -1.88 9.87 11.02
N ALA A 74 -1.48 8.71 10.49
CA ALA A 74 -2.18 7.45 10.66
C ALA A 74 -1.22 6.33 11.09
N ALA A 75 -1.73 5.37 11.86
CA ALA A 75 -1.03 4.13 12.15
C ALA A 75 -1.02 3.21 10.92
N GLN A 76 0.09 2.52 10.71
CA GLN A 76 0.24 1.55 9.64
C GLN A 76 -0.05 0.12 10.15
N VAL A 77 -0.92 -0.62 9.45
CA VAL A 77 -1.17 -2.04 9.74
C VAL A 77 -0.33 -2.90 8.80
N SER A 78 0.76 -3.46 9.34
CA SER A 78 1.71 -4.26 8.56
C SER A 78 1.33 -5.71 8.38
N GLU A 79 1.66 -6.25 7.21
CA GLU A 79 1.70 -7.70 6.94
C GLU A 79 0.37 -8.42 7.18
N ILE A 80 -0.74 -7.79 6.80
CA ILE A 80 -2.05 -8.43 7.01
C ILE A 80 -2.15 -9.72 6.19
N ILE A 81 -2.79 -10.72 6.79
CA ILE A 81 -3.04 -12.04 6.21
C ILE A 81 -4.54 -12.32 6.04
N ASP A 82 -5.40 -11.46 6.59
CA ASP A 82 -6.85 -11.60 6.53
C ASP A 82 -7.50 -10.22 6.72
N VAL A 83 -8.63 -10.00 6.04
CA VAL A 83 -9.47 -8.80 6.14
C VAL A 83 -10.80 -9.25 6.75
N VAL A 84 -11.03 -8.90 8.02
CA VAL A 84 -12.24 -9.29 8.77
C VAL A 84 -13.39 -8.33 8.48
N SER A 85 -13.08 -7.02 8.42
CA SER A 85 -14.01 -5.94 8.08
C SER A 85 -13.22 -4.79 7.42
N PRO A 86 -13.88 -3.73 6.92
CA PRO A 86 -13.18 -2.58 6.30
C PRO A 86 -12.13 -1.89 7.18
N ASP A 87 -12.21 -2.07 8.50
CA ASP A 87 -11.31 -1.47 9.49
C ASP A 87 -10.62 -2.51 10.40
N THR A 88 -10.87 -3.82 10.22
CA THR A 88 -10.33 -4.88 11.09
C THR A 88 -9.58 -5.93 10.30
N PHE A 89 -8.34 -6.21 10.72
CA PHE A 89 -7.41 -7.07 9.99
C PHE A 89 -6.75 -8.06 10.93
N LYS A 90 -6.31 -9.21 10.40
CA LYS A 90 -5.41 -10.12 11.14
C LYS A 90 -3.99 -10.02 10.60
N ARG A 91 -3.01 -10.07 11.51
CA ARG A 91 -1.59 -10.07 11.16
C ARG A 91 -0.79 -11.01 12.07
N PRO A 92 0.26 -11.66 11.55
CA PRO A 92 1.18 -12.44 12.36
C PRO A 92 2.07 -11.51 13.19
N ILE A 93 2.34 -11.94 14.42
CA ILE A 93 3.34 -11.36 15.33
C ILE A 93 4.22 -12.48 15.88
N TYR A 94 5.35 -12.13 16.52
CA TYR A 94 6.30 -13.11 17.07
C TYR A 94 6.74 -14.16 16.04
N ALA A 95 7.23 -13.71 14.88
CA ALA A 95 7.63 -14.58 13.76
C ALA A 95 6.53 -15.56 13.28
N GLY A 96 5.25 -15.23 13.50
CA GLY A 96 4.11 -16.06 13.09
C GLY A 96 3.55 -16.97 14.18
N ASN A 97 4.13 -16.98 15.38
CA ASN A 97 3.65 -17.82 16.49
C ASN A 97 2.32 -17.37 17.09
N ALA A 98 1.92 -16.12 16.87
CA ALA A 98 0.61 -15.62 17.28
C ALA A 98 0.00 -14.75 16.18
N ILE A 99 -1.34 -14.80 16.08
CA ILE A 99 -2.12 -13.98 15.16
C ILE A 99 -2.86 -12.92 15.96
N GLN A 100 -2.58 -11.67 15.66
CA GLN A 100 -3.24 -10.52 16.27
C GLN A 100 -4.37 -10.04 15.37
N THR A 101 -5.55 -9.83 15.94
CA THR A 101 -6.64 -9.07 15.28
C THR A 101 -6.50 -7.61 15.70
N VAL A 102 -6.45 -6.70 14.74
CA VAL A 102 -6.23 -5.26 14.94
C VAL A 102 -7.33 -4.48 14.24
N GLN A 103 -7.97 -3.56 14.95
CA GLN A 103 -8.89 -2.57 14.39
C GLN A 103 -8.13 -1.25 14.17
N ALA A 104 -8.18 -0.71 12.95
CA ALA A 104 -7.59 0.57 12.57
C ALA A 104 -8.64 1.69 12.68
N THR A 105 -8.47 2.55 13.69
CA THR A 105 -9.44 3.60 14.04
C THR A 105 -9.20 4.93 13.34
N ASP A 106 -8.03 5.11 12.72
CA ASP A 106 -7.68 6.35 12.02
C ASP A 106 -8.56 6.57 10.78
N ALA A 107 -8.70 7.83 10.37
CA ALA A 107 -9.53 8.19 9.21
C ALA A 107 -9.07 7.49 7.94
N LYS A 108 -7.74 7.42 7.72
CA LYS A 108 -7.10 6.74 6.60
C LYS A 108 -6.48 5.43 7.07
N LYS A 109 -6.68 4.34 6.33
CA LYS A 109 -6.09 3.02 6.63
C LYS A 109 -4.88 2.81 5.74
N VAL A 110 -3.68 2.77 6.31
CA VAL A 110 -2.43 2.51 5.57
C VAL A 110 -1.96 1.09 5.86
N ILE A 111 -1.90 0.23 4.85
CA ILE A 111 -1.79 -1.21 5.04
C ILE A 111 -0.70 -1.81 4.13
N THR A 112 0.05 -2.78 4.65
CA THR A 112 0.80 -3.71 3.79
C THR A 112 0.24 -5.12 3.89
N VAL A 113 0.15 -5.81 2.76
CA VAL A 113 -0.46 -7.16 2.65
C VAL A 113 0.62 -8.21 2.43
N ARG A 114 0.57 -9.30 3.20
CA ARG A 114 1.37 -10.49 2.92
C ARG A 114 0.74 -11.24 1.75
N THR A 115 1.34 -11.11 0.57
CA THR A 115 0.79 -11.63 -0.69
C THR A 115 0.64 -13.15 -0.73
N ALA A 116 1.43 -13.90 0.05
CA ALA A 116 1.33 -15.37 0.11
C ALA A 116 0.06 -15.90 0.80
N SER A 117 -0.80 -15.01 1.32
CA SER A 117 -2.03 -15.37 2.05
C SER A 117 -3.31 -15.09 1.26
N PHE A 118 -3.21 -14.65 -0.01
CA PHE A 118 -4.33 -14.27 -0.88
C PHE A 118 -4.19 -14.85 -2.29
#